data_AF-A0A7V9MTL7-F1
#
_entry.id   AF-A0A7V9MTL7-F1
#
_cell.length_a   1.000
_cell.length_b   1.000
_cell.length_c   1.000
_cell.angle_alpha   90.00
_cell.angle_beta   90.00
_cell.angle_gamma   90.00
#
_symmetry.space_group_name_H-M   'P 1'
#
loop_
_entity.id
_entity.type
_entity.pdbx_description
1 polymer ?
#
loop_
_entity_poly.entity_id
_entity_poly.type
_entity_poly.pdbx_seq_one_letter_code
_entity_poly.pdbx_strand_id
1 'polypeptide(L)'
;MPLSRTDANVEVTARSRRSQSAFTLIELMVVIAIIVILMGLLFPAFRGVQDQAKKTQAKNDLTQIVTAVNAYYTEYGKYPVYYATAPVTPTDSDFSDNGATVVNGGDAFTNMGENSLVIDVLSNNTSATGTNLTWVQNMNPRGIQFLQPTVAKDSVQPRSGIAPA
;
A
#
# COMPACT_ATOMS: atom_id res chain seq x y z
N MET A 1 58.40 66.56 -37.16
CA MET A 1 58.61 65.19 -36.62
C MET A 1 57.30 64.72 -35.98
N PRO A 2 56.71 63.60 -36.41
CA PRO A 2 55.55 63.03 -35.75
C PRO A 2 55.80 61.62 -35.16
N LEU A 3 55.17 61.37 -34.00
CA LEU A 3 54.73 60.08 -33.45
C LEU A 3 55.77 59.10 -32.89
N SER A 4 55.89 59.10 -31.56
CA SER A 4 56.22 57.89 -30.80
C SER A 4 54.99 56.97 -30.77
N ARG A 5 55.17 55.68 -31.07
CA ARG A 5 54.14 54.63 -30.90
C ARG A 5 54.54 53.74 -29.73
N THR A 6 53.59 53.45 -28.85
CA THR A 6 53.74 52.35 -27.87
C THR A 6 52.37 51.72 -27.60
N ASP A 7 52.09 50.68 -28.36
CA ASP A 7 51.48 49.42 -27.94
C ASP A 7 50.29 49.47 -26.96
N ALA A 8 49.09 49.55 -27.54
CA ALA A 8 47.90 48.99 -26.89
C ALA A 8 47.90 47.47 -27.10
N ASN A 9 48.11 46.69 -26.03
CA ASN A 9 47.98 45.24 -26.05
C ASN A 9 46.54 44.85 -26.40
N VAL A 10 46.32 44.34 -27.61
CA VAL A 10 45.02 43.79 -28.03
C VAL A 10 44.92 42.35 -27.54
N GLU A 11 44.37 42.18 -26.33
CA GLU A 11 43.98 40.85 -25.85
C GLU A 11 42.78 40.34 -26.67
N VAL A 12 43.07 39.61 -27.74
CA VAL A 12 42.05 38.90 -28.53
C VAL A 12 41.54 37.72 -27.71
N THR A 13 40.59 38.00 -26.83
CA THR A 13 39.81 36.98 -26.12
C THR A 13 39.01 36.19 -27.14
N ALA A 14 39.56 35.05 -27.57
CA ALA A 14 38.96 34.15 -28.54
C ALA A 14 37.63 33.60 -27.99
N ARG A 15 36.52 34.28 -28.30
CA ARG A 15 35.17 33.87 -27.91
C ARG A 15 34.86 32.55 -28.58
N SER A 16 35.04 31.46 -27.82
CA SER A 16 34.59 30.11 -28.18
C SER A 16 33.13 30.18 -28.60
N ARG A 17 32.89 30.05 -29.91
CA ARG A 17 31.54 29.92 -30.47
C ARG A 17 31.05 28.54 -30.08
N ARG A 18 30.36 28.43 -28.94
CA ARG A 18 29.54 27.25 -28.67
C ARG A 18 28.58 27.12 -29.84
N SER A 19 28.76 26.06 -30.64
CA SER A 19 27.80 25.66 -31.65
C SER A 19 26.49 25.32 -30.95
N GLN A 20 25.60 26.30 -30.85
CA GLN A 20 24.21 26.03 -30.51
C GLN A 20 23.56 25.50 -31.79
N SER A 21 23.48 24.17 -31.88
CA SER A 21 22.70 23.49 -32.92
C SER A 21 21.23 23.91 -32.77
N ALA A 22 20.77 24.78 -33.66
CA ALA A 22 19.35 25.10 -33.77
C ALA A 22 18.62 23.85 -34.28
N PHE A 23 17.76 23.28 -33.44
CA PHE A 23 16.99 22.08 -33.77
C PHE A 23 16.00 22.41 -34.89
N THR A 24 15.96 21.61 -35.95
CA THR A 24 15.03 21.86 -37.05
C THR A 24 13.61 21.46 -36.65
N LEU A 25 12.60 22.18 -37.17
CA LEU A 25 11.20 21.80 -36.97
C LEU A 25 10.89 20.41 -37.52
N ILE A 26 11.66 19.95 -38.51
CA ILE A 26 11.52 18.62 -39.14
C ILE A 26 12.02 17.51 -38.20
N GLU A 27 13.17 17.69 -37.54
CA GLU A 27 13.65 16.77 -36.51
C GLU A 27 12.65 16.63 -35.36
N LEU A 28 11.98 17.72 -34.97
CA LEU A 28 10.95 17.67 -33.93
C LEU A 28 9.66 17.01 -34.43
N MET A 29 9.20 17.33 -35.65
CA MET A 29 8.01 16.74 -36.26
C MET A 29 8.12 15.21 -36.42
N VAL A 30 9.25 14.70 -36.89
CA VAL A 30 9.39 13.25 -37.10
C VAL A 30 9.41 12.48 -35.77
N VAL A 31 10.00 13.06 -34.71
CA VAL A 31 10.02 12.46 -33.38
C VAL A 31 8.61 12.35 -32.80
N ILE A 32 7.79 13.41 -32.85
CA ILE A 32 6.41 13.34 -32.35
C ILE A 32 5.54 12.38 -33.19
N ALA A 33 5.77 12.31 -34.51
CA ALA A 33 5.06 11.38 -35.38
C ALA A 33 5.35 9.90 -35.00
N ILE A 34 6.61 9.56 -34.74
CA ILE A 34 7.01 8.21 -34.30
C ILE A 34 6.40 7.89 -32.93
N ILE A 35 6.42 8.82 -31.98
CA ILE A 35 5.82 8.64 -30.65
C ILE A 35 4.31 8.35 -30.75
N VAL A 36 3.58 9.09 -31.60
CA VAL A 36 2.14 8.87 -31.81
C VAL A 36 1.84 7.50 -32.44
N ILE A 37 2.66 7.04 -33.41
CA ILE A 37 2.50 5.71 -34.01
C ILE A 37 2.70 4.61 -32.96
N LEU A 38 3.76 4.70 -32.14
CA LEU A 38 4.04 3.74 -31.07
C LEU A 38 2.93 3.75 -30.00
N MET A 39 2.52 4.93 -29.53
CA MET A 39 1.42 5.08 -28.58
C MET A 39 0.10 4.51 -29.12
N GLY A 40 -0.21 4.73 -30.40
CA GLY A 40 -1.42 4.23 -31.06
C GLY A 40 -1.51 2.71 -31.10
N LEU A 41 -0.37 2.01 -31.23
CA LEU A 41 -0.31 0.54 -31.16
C LEU A 41 -0.38 0.01 -29.73
N LEU A 42 0.16 0.73 -28.74
CA LEU A 42 0.19 0.32 -27.33
C LEU A 42 -1.13 0.58 -26.59
N PHE A 43 -1.82 1.69 -26.88
CA PHE A 43 -3.04 2.11 -26.19
C PHE A 43 -4.17 1.05 -26.12
N PRO A 44 -4.53 0.33 -27.21
CA PRO A 44 -5.61 -0.66 -27.13
C PRO A 44 -5.29 -1.86 -26.22
N ALA A 45 -4.02 -2.25 -26.08
CA ALA A 45 -3.60 -3.38 -25.25
C ALA A 45 -3.54 -3.05 -23.74
N PHE A 46 -3.42 -1.77 -23.38
CA PHE A 46 -3.10 -1.32 -22.02
C PHE A 46 -4.17 -1.67 -20.97
N ARG A 47 -5.45 -1.75 -21.34
CA ARG A 47 -6.56 -2.02 -20.40
C ARG A 47 -6.44 -3.41 -19.75
N GLY A 48 -6.11 -4.44 -20.55
CA GLY A 48 -5.93 -5.80 -20.04
C GLY A 48 -4.75 -5.93 -19.07
N VAL A 49 -3.67 -5.18 -19.32
CA VAL A 49 -2.49 -5.14 -18.44
C VAL A 49 -2.83 -4.53 -17.08
N GLN A 50 -3.65 -3.48 -17.02
CA GLN A 50 -4.08 -2.91 -15.74
C GLN A 50 -4.89 -3.90 -14.89
N ASP A 51 -5.81 -4.65 -15.49
CA ASP A 51 -6.61 -5.62 -14.74
C ASP A 51 -5.81 -6.87 -14.35
N GLN A 52 -4.82 -7.26 -15.14
CA GLN A 52 -3.81 -8.25 -14.73
C GLN A 52 -2.93 -7.75 -13.59
N ALA A 53 -2.54 -6.47 -13.58
CA ALA A 53 -1.77 -5.87 -12.50
C ALA A 53 -2.57 -5.86 -11.18
N LYS A 54 -3.85 -5.46 -11.20
CA LYS A 54 -4.75 -5.53 -10.03
C LYS A 54 -4.88 -6.96 -9.49
N LYS A 55 -5.06 -7.96 -10.37
CA LYS A 55 -5.13 -9.38 -9.99
C LYS A 55 -3.81 -9.89 -9.42
N THR A 56 -2.68 -9.44 -9.96
CA THR A 56 -1.34 -9.80 -9.49
C THR A 56 -1.06 -9.20 -8.11
N GLN A 57 -1.45 -7.94 -7.88
CA GLN A 57 -1.38 -7.30 -6.56
C GLN A 57 -2.18 -8.09 -5.53
N ALA A 58 -3.47 -8.34 -5.78
CA ALA A 58 -4.32 -9.10 -4.86
C ALA A 58 -3.78 -10.52 -4.58
N LYS A 59 -3.18 -11.19 -5.57
CA LYS A 59 -2.50 -12.47 -5.39
C LYS A 59 -1.28 -12.35 -4.46
N ASN A 60 -0.48 -11.30 -4.62
CA ASN A 60 0.68 -11.04 -3.77
C ASN A 60 0.26 -10.73 -2.33
N ASP A 61 -0.78 -9.92 -2.14
CA ASP A 61 -1.33 -9.58 -0.83
C ASP A 61 -1.83 -10.84 -0.09
N LEU A 62 -2.59 -11.71 -0.78
CA LEU A 62 -3.00 -13.01 -0.24
C LEU A 62 -1.81 -13.92 0.09
N THR A 63 -0.76 -13.91 -0.73
CA THR A 63 0.46 -14.70 -0.48
C THR A 63 1.20 -14.23 0.78
N GLN A 64 1.21 -12.91 1.05
CA GLN A 64 1.74 -12.36 2.30
C GLN A 64 0.91 -12.80 3.51
N ILE A 65 -0.43 -12.75 3.42
CA ILE A 65 -1.32 -13.20 4.50
C ILE A 65 -1.11 -14.69 4.80
N VAL A 66 -1.05 -15.56 3.79
CA VAL A 66 -0.80 -17.00 3.97
C VAL A 66 0.56 -17.24 4.63
N THR A 67 1.59 -16.50 4.23
CA THR A 67 2.93 -16.59 4.83
C THR A 67 2.91 -16.14 6.28
N ALA A 68 2.23 -15.05 6.60
CA ALA A 68 2.07 -14.52 7.95
C ALA A 68 1.34 -15.50 8.88
N VAL A 69 0.25 -16.13 8.41
CA VAL A 69 -0.50 -17.14 9.17
C VAL A 69 0.35 -18.39 9.45
N ASN A 70 1.12 -18.86 8.47
CA ASN A 70 2.03 -20.00 8.66
C ASN A 70 3.18 -19.67 9.63
N ALA A 71 3.72 -18.45 9.58
CA ALA A 71 4.72 -17.97 10.53
C ALA A 71 4.16 -17.86 11.96
N TYR A 72 2.93 -17.34 12.11
CA TYR A 72 2.22 -17.31 13.39
C TYR A 72 1.98 -18.73 13.95
N TYR A 73 1.56 -19.68 13.11
CA TYR A 73 1.39 -21.08 13.52
C TYR A 73 2.71 -21.72 13.95
N THR A 74 3.82 -21.39 13.28
CA THR A 74 5.17 -21.88 13.62
C THR A 74 5.64 -21.37 14.99
N GLU A 75 5.33 -20.12 15.34
CA GLU A 75 5.68 -19.52 16.63
C GLU A 75 4.77 -20.00 17.78
N TYR A 76 3.46 -20.10 17.55
CA TYR A 76 2.47 -20.26 18.61
C TYR A 76 1.73 -21.62 18.63
N GLY A 77 1.99 -22.51 17.67
CA GLY A 77 1.40 -23.85 17.57
C GLY A 77 -0.11 -23.89 17.29
N LYS A 78 -0.74 -22.74 17.05
CA LYS A 78 -2.17 -22.56 16.81
C LYS A 78 -2.40 -21.51 15.73
N TYR A 79 -3.57 -21.54 15.08
CA TYR A 79 -3.97 -20.49 14.15
C TYR A 79 -4.46 -19.24 14.91
N PRO A 80 -4.37 -18.04 14.31
CA PRO A 80 -4.90 -16.81 14.88
C PRO A 80 -6.42 -16.76 14.69
N VAL A 81 -7.15 -17.56 15.48
CA VAL A 81 -8.61 -17.65 15.43
C VAL A 81 -9.25 -16.90 16.60
N TYR A 82 -10.26 -16.08 16.31
CA TYR A 82 -11.07 -15.46 17.35
C TYR A 82 -12.16 -16.43 17.81
N TYR A 83 -12.11 -16.81 19.09
CA TYR A 83 -13.22 -17.46 19.76
C TYR A 83 -13.97 -16.39 20.55
N ALA A 84 -15.18 -16.04 20.13
CA ALA A 84 -16.06 -15.20 20.93
C ALA A 84 -16.43 -15.97 22.21
N THR A 85 -15.71 -15.74 23.30
CA THR A 85 -16.00 -16.31 24.63
C THR A 85 -17.17 -15.57 25.29
N ALA A 86 -18.28 -15.44 24.58
CA ALA A 86 -19.57 -15.35 25.23
C ALA A 86 -19.84 -16.74 25.82
N PRO A 87 -20.21 -16.86 27.10
CA PRO A 87 -20.92 -18.05 27.57
C PRO A 87 -22.21 -18.12 26.74
N VAL A 88 -22.22 -18.99 25.73
CA VAL A 88 -23.46 -19.39 25.08
C VAL A 88 -24.23 -20.18 26.11
N THR A 89 -25.12 -19.47 26.78
CA THR A 89 -26.30 -20.01 27.43
C THR A 89 -27.44 -19.75 26.44
N PRO A 90 -27.78 -20.63 25.49
CA PRO A 90 -28.78 -20.29 24.47
C PRO A 90 -30.19 -20.13 25.08
N THR A 91 -31.02 -19.23 24.55
CA THR A 91 -32.39 -19.01 25.06
C THR A 91 -33.39 -18.86 23.93
N ASP A 92 -33.49 -19.90 23.11
CA ASP A 92 -34.50 -20.08 22.08
C ASP A 92 -34.84 -21.56 22.04
N SER A 93 -35.93 -22.02 22.67
CA SER A 93 -36.21 -23.44 22.94
C SER A 93 -36.28 -24.38 21.73
N ASP A 94 -36.28 -23.88 20.49
CA ASP A 94 -36.14 -24.69 19.27
C ASP A 94 -34.71 -24.70 18.68
N PHE A 95 -33.78 -23.90 19.25
CA PHE A 95 -32.32 -23.90 19.01
C PHE A 95 -31.49 -23.71 20.30
N SER A 96 -31.95 -24.27 21.45
CA SER A 96 -31.42 -23.95 22.79
C SER A 96 -30.61 -25.04 23.51
N ASP A 97 -29.54 -24.65 24.21
CA ASP A 97 -29.35 -25.05 25.62
C ASP A 97 -30.02 -24.01 26.57
N ASN A 98 -29.33 -23.39 27.54
CA ASN A 98 -30.02 -22.70 28.66
C ASN A 98 -29.42 -21.34 29.12
N GLY A 99 -29.99 -20.19 28.70
CA GLY A 99 -30.22 -19.03 29.59
C GLY A 99 -29.37 -17.73 29.51
N ALA A 100 -28.97 -17.24 28.34
CA ALA A 100 -28.30 -15.95 28.13
C ALA A 100 -29.34 -14.83 28.13
N THR A 101 -29.63 -14.33 29.32
CA THR A 101 -30.18 -13.00 29.49
C THR A 101 -29.26 -11.99 28.79
N VAL A 102 -29.75 -11.36 27.73
CA VAL A 102 -29.02 -10.30 27.00
C VAL A 102 -28.91 -9.07 27.91
N VAL A 103 -27.79 -8.95 28.62
CA VAL A 103 -27.44 -7.78 29.43
C VAL A 103 -26.43 -6.91 28.70
N ASN A 104 -26.91 -5.81 28.09
CA ASN A 104 -26.13 -4.73 27.49
C ASN A 104 -24.97 -5.17 26.56
N GLY A 105 -25.35 -5.59 25.37
CA GLY A 105 -24.48 -5.89 24.25
C GLY A 105 -25.30 -6.68 23.26
N GLY A 106 -25.39 -6.20 22.02
CA GLY A 106 -26.06 -6.97 20.95
C GLY A 106 -25.38 -8.32 20.79
N ASP A 107 -26.08 -9.25 20.14
CA ASP A 107 -25.59 -10.59 19.85
C ASP A 107 -24.14 -10.62 19.34
N ALA A 108 -23.47 -11.76 19.54
CA ALA A 108 -22.06 -11.94 19.24
C ALA A 108 -21.68 -11.86 17.73
N PHE A 109 -22.60 -11.41 16.87
CA PHE A 109 -22.37 -11.12 15.45
C PHE A 109 -22.73 -9.67 15.04
N THR A 110 -23.59 -8.93 15.76
CA THR A 110 -23.98 -7.56 15.38
C THR A 110 -22.97 -6.48 15.74
N ASN A 111 -22.08 -6.71 16.71
CA ASN A 111 -21.14 -5.69 17.20
C ASN A 111 -19.70 -5.82 16.68
N MET A 112 -19.41 -6.76 15.76
CA MET A 112 -18.06 -6.96 15.23
C MET A 112 -18.08 -7.34 13.74
N GLY A 113 -17.94 -6.33 12.86
CA GLY A 113 -17.64 -6.52 11.43
C GLY A 113 -16.19 -6.94 11.18
N GLU A 114 -15.67 -7.89 11.96
CA GLU A 114 -14.24 -7.98 12.28
C GLU A 114 -13.53 -9.20 11.68
N ASN A 115 -13.28 -9.14 10.37
CA ASN A 115 -12.05 -9.72 9.82
C ASN A 115 -10.79 -8.94 10.28
N SER A 116 -10.99 -7.79 10.94
CA SER A 116 -9.95 -6.94 11.52
C SER A 116 -9.08 -7.69 12.54
N LEU A 117 -9.69 -8.36 13.54
CA LEU A 117 -8.96 -8.96 14.67
C LEU A 117 -7.81 -9.89 14.25
N VAL A 118 -8.01 -10.71 13.22
CA VAL A 118 -6.97 -11.63 12.72
C VAL A 118 -5.83 -10.84 12.07
N ILE A 119 -6.16 -9.82 11.28
CA ILE A 119 -5.18 -8.92 10.67
C ILE A 119 -4.48 -8.07 11.74
N ASP A 120 -5.16 -7.65 12.80
CA ASP A 120 -4.60 -6.88 13.92
C ASP A 120 -3.63 -7.73 14.74
N VAL A 121 -3.95 -9.00 15.01
CA VAL A 121 -3.04 -9.98 15.64
C VAL A 121 -1.80 -10.22 14.78
N LEU A 122 -1.97 -10.43 13.47
CA LEU A 122 -0.87 -10.70 12.53
C LEU A 122 0.01 -9.48 12.24
N SER A 123 -0.57 -8.28 12.20
CA SER A 123 0.15 -7.02 12.00
C SER A 123 0.67 -6.38 13.28
N ASN A 124 0.36 -6.97 14.45
CA ASN A 124 0.65 -6.41 15.77
C ASN A 124 0.08 -4.98 15.93
N ASN A 125 -1.16 -4.78 15.50
CA ASN A 125 -1.83 -3.48 15.55
C ASN A 125 -2.27 -3.14 16.98
N THR A 126 -1.42 -2.44 17.73
CA THR A 126 -1.73 -1.94 19.07
C THR A 126 -2.48 -0.58 19.04
N SER A 127 -3.12 -0.22 17.92
CA SER A 127 -3.92 1.02 17.78
C SER A 127 -5.41 0.80 18.08
N ALA A 128 -5.82 -0.44 18.35
CA ALA A 128 -7.16 -0.74 18.85
C ALA A 128 -7.40 -0.06 20.22
N THR A 129 -8.60 -0.20 20.81
CA THR A 129 -8.88 0.32 22.16
C THR A 129 -9.86 -0.60 22.88
N GLY A 130 -9.75 -0.69 24.21
CA GLY A 130 -10.59 -1.56 25.03
C GLY A 130 -10.25 -3.05 24.87
N THR A 131 -11.28 -3.88 24.76
CA THR A 131 -11.16 -5.35 24.72
C THR A 131 -10.24 -5.83 23.59
N ASN A 132 -10.32 -5.22 22.41
CA ASN A 132 -9.57 -5.60 21.21
C ASN A 132 -8.04 -5.55 21.44
N LEU A 133 -7.49 -4.53 22.13
CA LEU A 133 -6.07 -4.51 22.54
C LEU A 133 -5.68 -5.71 23.41
N THR A 134 -6.56 -6.06 24.36
CA THR A 134 -6.31 -7.16 25.29
C THR A 134 -6.29 -8.50 24.55
N TRP A 135 -7.13 -8.65 23.51
CA TRP A 135 -7.09 -9.80 22.61
C TRP A 135 -5.79 -9.87 21.80
N VAL A 136 -5.37 -8.77 21.15
CA VAL A 136 -4.10 -8.73 20.39
C VAL A 136 -2.91 -9.09 21.28
N GLN A 137 -2.85 -8.52 22.49
CA GLN A 137 -1.78 -8.78 23.47
C GLN A 137 -1.78 -10.22 24.01
N ASN A 138 -2.94 -10.85 24.17
CA ASN A 138 -3.05 -12.25 24.63
C ASN A 138 -2.74 -13.25 23.49
N MET A 139 -3.19 -12.94 22.26
CA MET A 139 -2.99 -13.80 21.10
C MET A 139 -1.56 -13.69 20.52
N ASN A 140 -0.91 -12.53 20.65
CA ASN A 140 0.46 -12.26 20.20
C ASN A 140 1.30 -11.64 21.35
N PRO A 141 1.55 -12.39 22.45
CA PRO A 141 2.20 -11.84 23.65
C PRO A 141 3.67 -11.45 23.44
N ARG A 142 4.27 -11.86 22.32
CA ARG A 142 5.64 -11.47 21.93
C ARG A 142 5.68 -10.20 21.07
N GLY A 143 4.53 -9.68 20.64
CA GLY A 143 4.45 -8.49 19.77
C GLY A 143 5.13 -8.67 18.41
N ILE A 144 5.16 -9.89 17.87
CA ILE A 144 5.84 -10.18 16.60
C ILE A 144 4.94 -9.71 15.45
N GLN A 145 5.47 -8.88 14.56
CA GLN A 145 4.77 -8.49 13.33
C GLN A 145 4.99 -9.54 12.24
N PHE A 146 3.94 -10.30 11.91
CA PHE A 146 3.95 -11.31 10.86
C PHE A 146 3.49 -10.76 9.51
N LEU A 147 2.64 -9.72 9.52
CA LEU A 147 2.08 -9.08 8.33
C LEU A 147 2.37 -7.57 8.33
N GLN A 148 2.81 -7.06 7.18
CA GLN A 148 2.93 -5.61 6.91
C GLN A 148 1.83 -5.23 5.91
N PRO A 149 0.58 -5.00 6.35
CA PRO A 149 -0.51 -4.69 5.44
C PRO A 149 -0.27 -3.35 4.77
N THR A 150 -0.53 -3.28 3.47
CA THR A 150 -0.54 -2.00 2.74
C THR A 150 -1.78 -1.21 3.13
N VAL A 151 -1.65 -0.31 4.10
CA VAL A 151 -2.76 0.49 4.63
C VAL A 151 -2.95 1.80 3.85
N ALA A 152 -4.16 2.36 3.91
CA ALA A 152 -4.41 3.71 3.44
C ALA A 152 -3.73 4.73 4.35
N LYS A 153 -3.30 5.87 3.80
CA LYS A 153 -2.73 6.99 4.56
C LYS A 153 -3.71 7.57 5.61
N ASP A 154 -5.01 7.45 5.34
CA ASP A 154 -6.10 7.86 6.22
C ASP A 154 -7.18 6.78 6.18
N SER A 155 -7.46 6.16 7.33
CA SER A 155 -8.44 5.08 7.49
C SER A 155 -9.88 5.52 7.26
N VAL A 156 -10.18 6.81 7.39
CA VAL A 156 -11.50 7.41 7.13
C VAL A 156 -11.63 7.84 5.66
N GLN A 157 -10.51 8.11 4.99
CA GLN A 157 -10.47 8.53 3.58
C GLN A 157 -9.72 7.50 2.72
N PRO A 158 -10.38 6.40 2.27
CA PRO A 158 -9.74 5.34 1.50
C PRO A 158 -9.19 5.76 0.12
N ARG A 159 -9.45 7.00 -0.32
CA ARG A 159 -8.85 7.63 -1.52
C ARG A 159 -7.59 8.46 -1.24
N SER A 160 -7.15 8.57 0.02
CA SER A 160 -5.96 9.32 0.46
C SER A 160 -4.62 8.74 -0.06
N GLY A 161 -4.69 7.57 -0.70
CA GLY A 161 -3.53 6.83 -1.21
C GLY A 161 -2.98 5.85 -0.18
N ILE A 162 -1.94 5.14 -0.59
CA ILE A 162 -1.24 4.15 0.23
C ILE A 162 -0.29 4.88 1.20
N ALA A 163 -0.25 4.45 2.45
CA ALA A 163 0.73 4.90 3.43
C ALA A 163 2.14 4.41 3.05
N PRO A 164 3.22 5.16 3.37
CA PRO A 164 4.57 4.59 3.30
C PRO A 164 4.68 3.39 4.24
N ALA A 165 5.41 2.37 3.81
CA ALA A 165 5.78 1.20 4.61
C ALA A 165 6.91 1.55 5.60
#